data_AF-A0A6L9R1G6-F1
#
_entry.id   AF-A0A6L9R1G6-F1
#
_cell.length_a   1.000
_cell.length_b   1.000
_cell.length_c   1.000
_cell.angle_alpha   90.00
_cell.angle_beta   90.00
_cell.angle_gamma   90.00
#
_symmetry.space_group_name_H-M   'P 1'
#
loop_
_entity.id
_entity.type
_entity.pdbx_description
1 polymer ?
#
loop_
_entity_poly.entity_id
_entity_poly.type
_entity_poly.pdbx_seq_one_letter_code
_entity_poly.pdbx_strand_id
1 'polypeptide(L)'
;MLALTTADVRLFLHVLAATIWVGGQITLGALVPALRGYEGVTKVAARRYNLVAWPAFAVLVLTGIWNITAGDIGGPAQRTLEVKIVFVLLSGVAAFLHTRATSKAGLAVWGALGMVGALAALLFGVQLG
;
A
#
# COMPACT_ATOMS: atom_id res chain seq x y z
N MET A 1 -14.73 26.33 -14.06
CA MET A 1 -14.10 25.14 -13.45
C MET A 1 -12.65 25.09 -13.90
N LEU A 2 -11.74 24.56 -13.09
CA LEU A 2 -10.34 24.36 -13.51
C LEU A 2 -10.26 23.29 -14.62
N ALA A 3 -9.24 23.37 -15.47
CA ALA A 3 -9.01 22.36 -16.50
C ALA A 3 -8.49 21.07 -15.86
N LEU A 4 -9.05 19.92 -16.26
CA LEU A 4 -8.55 18.61 -15.82
C LEU A 4 -7.35 18.21 -16.69
N THR A 5 -6.19 18.02 -16.07
CA THR A 5 -4.95 17.63 -16.75
C THR A 5 -4.64 16.14 -16.56
N THR A 6 -3.73 15.62 -17.38
CA THR A 6 -3.22 14.25 -17.22
C THR A 6 -2.48 14.07 -15.89
N ALA A 7 -1.80 15.11 -15.39
CA ALA A 7 -1.14 15.09 -14.09
C ALA A 7 -2.15 14.93 -12.95
N ASP A 8 -3.29 15.62 -13.04
CA ASP A 8 -4.37 15.51 -12.05
C ASP A 8 -4.92 14.09 -11.99
N VAL A 9 -5.19 13.47 -13.14
CA VAL A 9 -5.68 12.08 -13.21
C VAL A 9 -4.66 11.10 -12.64
N ARG A 10 -3.38 11.25 -13.01
CA ARG A 10 -2.29 10.39 -12.51
C ARG A 10 -2.17 10.47 -10.99
N LEU A 11 -2.12 11.68 -10.43
CA LEU A 11 -2.00 11.89 -8.99
C LEU A 11 -3.25 11.44 -8.25
N PHE A 12 -4.44 11.73 -8.77
CA PHE A 12 -5.70 11.25 -8.23
C PHE A 12 -5.72 9.72 -8.11
N LEU A 13 -5.37 9.00 -9.18
CA LEU A 13 -5.32 7.54 -9.16
C LEU A 13 -4.26 7.01 -8.19
N HIS A 14 -3.08 7.63 -8.14
CA HIS A 14 -2.01 7.24 -7.22
C HIS A 14 -2.45 7.39 -5.75
N VAL A 15 -3.02 8.55 -5.40
CA VAL A 15 -3.46 8.85 -4.03
C VAL A 15 -4.64 7.97 -3.64
N LEU A 16 -5.64 7.80 -4.52
CA LEU A 16 -6.77 6.90 -4.27
C LEU A 16 -6.30 5.46 -4.03
N ALA A 17 -5.37 4.97 -4.84
CA ALA A 17 -4.79 3.65 -4.67
C ALA A 17 -4.00 3.53 -3.36
N ALA A 18 -3.24 4.57 -2.99
CA ALA A 18 -2.51 4.62 -1.74
C ALA A 18 -3.44 4.59 -0.52
N THR A 19 -4.56 5.33 -0.55
CA THR A 19 -5.51 5.35 0.56
C THR A 19 -6.23 4.02 0.73
N ILE A 20 -6.56 3.32 -0.36
CA ILE A 20 -7.12 1.96 -0.30
C ILE A 20 -6.10 0.98 0.26
N TRP A 21 -4.85 1.03 -0.18
CA TRP A 21 -3.80 0.12 0.29
C TRP A 21 -3.49 0.34 1.77
N VAL A 22 -3.01 1.53 2.13
CA VAL A 22 -2.57 1.85 3.51
C VAL A 22 -3.76 1.94 4.46
N GLY A 23 -4.77 2.73 4.11
CA GLY A 23 -5.96 2.93 4.95
C GLY A 23 -6.79 1.66 5.12
N GLY A 24 -6.86 0.82 4.09
CA GLY A 24 -7.52 -0.47 4.16
C GLY A 24 -6.81 -1.45 5.10
N GLN A 25 -5.47 -1.48 5.12
CA GLN A 25 -4.70 -2.29 6.07
C GLN A 25 -4.99 -1.88 7.52
N ILE A 26 -4.98 -0.58 7.80
CA ILE A 26 -5.32 -0.01 9.13
C ILE A 26 -6.72 -0.43 9.52
N THR A 27 -7.69 -0.19 8.64
CA THR A 27 -9.11 -0.44 8.91
C THR A 27 -9.37 -1.92 9.16
N LEU A 28 -8.87 -2.81 8.29
CA LEU A 28 -9.04 -4.25 8.49
C LEU A 28 -8.35 -4.71 9.78
N GLY A 29 -7.13 -4.25 10.04
CA GLY A 29 -6.39 -4.56 11.28
C GLY A 29 -7.16 -4.17 12.53
N ALA A 30 -7.80 -3.00 12.54
CA ALA A 30 -8.65 -2.54 13.64
C ALA A 30 -9.94 -3.36 13.81
N LEU A 31 -10.49 -3.90 12.73
CA LEU A 31 -11.70 -4.74 12.77
C LEU A 31 -11.43 -6.18 13.22
N VAL A 32 -10.23 -6.73 12.96
CA VAL A 32 -9.88 -8.14 13.27
C VAL A 32 -10.23 -8.56 14.71
N PRO A 33 -9.94 -7.78 15.77
CA PRO A 33 -10.29 -8.15 17.15
C PRO A 33 -11.78 -8.37 17.40
N ALA A 34 -12.66 -7.67 16.67
CA ALA A 34 -14.12 -7.89 16.74
C ALA A 34 -14.55 -9.08 15.87
N LEU A 35 -13.97 -9.22 14.68
CA LEU A 35 -14.33 -10.28 13.72
C LEU A 35 -13.90 -11.69 14.18
N ARG A 36 -12.85 -11.81 15.01
CA ARG A 36 -12.36 -13.11 15.51
C ARG A 36 -13.33 -13.82 16.46
N GLY A 37 -14.35 -13.11 16.98
CA GLY A 37 -15.40 -13.70 17.80
C GLY A 37 -16.43 -14.51 17.01
N TYR A 38 -16.39 -14.42 15.68
CA TYR A 38 -17.32 -15.08 14.77
C TYR A 38 -16.58 -16.06 13.87
N GLU A 39 -17.02 -17.31 13.87
CA GLU A 39 -16.37 -18.39 13.12
C GLU A 39 -16.31 -18.08 11.62
N GLY A 40 -15.12 -18.18 11.02
CA GLY A 40 -14.90 -17.99 9.58
C GLY A 40 -14.95 -16.53 9.08
N VAL A 41 -15.54 -15.59 9.83
CA VAL A 41 -15.80 -14.21 9.36
C VAL A 41 -14.51 -13.45 9.06
N THR A 42 -13.49 -13.56 9.91
CA THR A 42 -12.18 -12.90 9.70
C THR A 42 -11.57 -13.28 8.35
N LYS A 43 -11.67 -14.57 7.97
CA LYS A 43 -11.14 -15.08 6.70
C LYS A 43 -11.92 -14.55 5.49
N VAL A 44 -13.24 -14.45 5.62
CA VAL A 44 -14.09 -13.87 4.56
C VAL A 44 -13.77 -12.40 4.36
N ALA A 45 -13.70 -11.61 5.44
CA ALA A 45 -13.36 -10.20 5.40
C ALA A 45 -11.98 -9.97 4.75
N ALA A 46 -10.95 -10.72 5.18
CA ALA A 46 -9.61 -10.63 4.60
C ALA A 46 -9.59 -10.95 3.08
N ARG A 47 -10.33 -11.98 2.64
CA ARG A 47 -10.45 -12.32 1.22
C ARG A 47 -11.11 -11.20 0.42
N ARG A 48 -12.20 -10.63 0.93
CA ARG A 48 -12.90 -9.52 0.27
C ARG A 48 -12.05 -8.26 0.20
N TYR A 49 -11.34 -7.95 1.28
CA TYR A 49 -10.35 -6.88 1.27
C TYR A 49 -9.28 -7.08 0.20
N ASN A 50 -8.70 -8.28 0.11
CA ASN A 50 -7.65 -8.60 -0.88
C ASN A 50 -8.12 -8.41 -2.33
N LEU A 51 -9.41 -8.66 -2.65
CA LEU A 51 -9.96 -8.41 -3.99
C LEU A 51 -9.93 -6.93 -4.38
N VAL A 52 -9.89 -6.02 -3.41
CA VAL A 52 -9.82 -4.57 -3.63
C VAL A 52 -8.39 -4.06 -3.46
N ALA A 53 -7.69 -4.55 -2.44
CA ALA A 53 -6.34 -4.12 -2.09
C ALA A 53 -5.32 -4.44 -3.19
N TRP A 54 -5.33 -5.65 -3.76
CA TRP A 54 -4.34 -6.02 -4.78
C TRP A 54 -4.47 -5.23 -6.08
N PRO A 55 -5.68 -5.00 -6.65
CA PRO A 55 -5.84 -4.07 -7.75
C PRO A 55 -5.40 -2.65 -7.40
N ALA A 56 -5.73 -2.15 -6.20
CA ALA A 56 -5.26 -0.84 -5.76
C ALA A 56 -3.73 -0.78 -5.70
N PHE A 57 -3.05 -1.81 -5.16
CA PHE A 57 -1.59 -1.87 -5.18
C PHE A 57 -1.02 -1.88 -6.59
N ALA A 58 -1.64 -2.60 -7.52
CA ALA A 58 -1.23 -2.60 -8.91
C ALA A 58 -1.34 -1.19 -9.52
N VAL A 59 -2.47 -0.49 -9.31
CA VAL A 59 -2.62 0.91 -9.72
C VAL A 59 -1.58 1.81 -9.06
N LEU A 60 -1.31 1.63 -7.77
CA LEU A 60 -0.32 2.38 -7.02
C LEU A 60 1.09 2.24 -7.60
N VAL A 61 1.48 1.01 -7.95
CA VAL A 61 2.78 0.72 -8.57
C VAL A 61 2.85 1.31 -9.97
N LEU A 62 1.83 1.10 -10.81
CA LEU A 62 1.81 1.61 -12.19
C LEU A 62 1.85 3.13 -12.24
N THR A 63 1.05 3.80 -11.41
CA THR A 63 1.07 5.27 -11.29
C THR A 63 2.34 5.78 -10.61
N GLY A 64 2.94 5.01 -9.71
CA GLY A 64 4.26 5.30 -9.14
C GLY A 64 5.36 5.30 -10.21
N ILE A 65 5.38 4.30 -11.08
CA ILE A 65 6.28 4.26 -12.25
C ILE A 65 6.03 5.48 -13.14
N TRP A 66 4.76 5.81 -13.41
CA TRP A 66 4.42 7.00 -14.21
C TRP A 66 4.89 8.31 -13.58
N ASN A 67 4.79 8.46 -12.25
CA ASN A 67 5.33 9.64 -11.56
C ASN A 67 6.84 9.77 -11.75
N ILE A 68 7.57 8.64 -11.70
CA ILE A 68 9.03 8.62 -11.88
C ILE A 68 9.41 8.97 -13.31
N THR A 69 8.76 8.38 -14.32
CA THR A 69 9.14 8.59 -15.73
C THR A 69 8.70 9.95 -16.28
N ALA A 70 7.72 10.60 -15.64
CA ALA A 70 7.25 11.92 -16.03
C ALA A 70 7.90 13.07 -15.24
N GLY A 71 8.65 12.75 -14.17
CA GLY A 71 9.36 13.73 -13.35
C GLY A 71 10.85 13.75 -13.67
N ASP A 72 11.50 14.87 -13.39
CA ASP A 72 12.96 14.98 -13.37
C ASP A 72 13.42 15.01 -11.91
N ILE A 73 13.75 13.85 -11.36
CA ILE A 73 14.16 13.68 -9.96
C ILE A 73 15.67 13.48 -9.90
N GLY A 74 16.36 14.39 -9.22
CA GLY A 74 17.81 14.31 -9.02
C GLY A 74 18.24 14.57 -7.58
N GLY A 75 19.53 14.36 -7.31
CA GLY A 75 20.18 14.73 -6.05
C GLY A 75 19.56 14.04 -4.82
N PRO A 76 19.38 14.76 -3.69
CA PRO A 76 18.81 14.18 -2.47
C PRO A 76 17.42 13.56 -2.65
N ALA A 77 16.58 14.11 -3.54
CA ALA A 77 15.24 13.58 -3.81
C ALA A 77 15.30 12.19 -4.45
N GLN A 78 16.30 11.91 -5.29
CA GLN A 78 16.50 10.59 -5.87
C GLN A 78 16.80 9.54 -4.79
N ARG A 79 17.65 9.86 -3.80
CA ARG A 79 17.91 8.95 -2.67
C ARG A 79 16.65 8.67 -1.86
N THR A 80 15.82 9.68 -1.60
CA THR A 80 14.53 9.49 -0.92
C THR A 80 13.60 8.58 -1.73
N LEU A 81 13.57 8.74 -3.05
CA LEU A 81 12.78 7.88 -3.94
C LEU A 81 13.27 6.42 -3.92
N GLU A 82 14.58 6.18 -3.97
CA GLU A 82 15.15 4.83 -3.90
C GLU A 82 14.76 4.14 -2.59
N VAL A 83 14.90 4.84 -1.46
CA VAL A 83 14.47 4.34 -0.13
C VAL A 83 12.97 4.07 -0.12
N LYS A 84 12.14 4.97 -0.66
CA LYS A 84 10.69 4.78 -0.78
C LYS A 84 10.36 3.50 -1.55
N ILE A 85 11.03 3.24 -2.67
CA ILE A 85 10.78 2.05 -3.50
C ILE A 85 11.08 0.76 -2.74
N VAL A 86 12.15 0.73 -1.93
CA VAL A 86 12.44 -0.42 -1.05
C VAL A 86 11.26 -0.68 -0.10
N PHE A 87 10.68 0.36 0.49
CA PHE A 87 9.53 0.21 1.37
C PHE A 87 8.23 -0.18 0.65
N VAL A 88 8.03 0.29 -0.59
CA VAL A 88 6.92 -0.17 -1.45
C VAL A 88 7.04 -1.68 -1.72
N LEU A 89 8.24 -2.14 -2.10
CA LEU A 89 8.51 -3.56 -2.33
C LEU A 89 8.35 -4.39 -1.06
N LEU A 90 8.88 -3.91 0.08
CA LEU A 90 8.70 -4.56 1.37
C LEU A 90 7.22 -4.69 1.72
N SER A 91 6.43 -3.63 1.52
CA SER A 91 4.99 -3.64 1.79
C SER A 91 4.28 -4.71 0.96
N GLY A 92 4.50 -4.72 -0.36
CA GLY A 92 3.87 -5.67 -1.27
C GLY A 92 4.28 -7.12 -1.02
N VAL A 93 5.59 -7.38 -0.88
CA VAL A 93 6.11 -8.74 -0.64
C VAL A 93 5.66 -9.26 0.73
N ALA A 94 5.76 -8.45 1.78
CA ALA A 94 5.31 -8.87 3.11
C ALA A 94 3.78 -9.10 3.13
N ALA A 95 2.98 -8.27 2.46
CA ALA A 95 1.54 -8.51 2.32
C ALA A 95 1.27 -9.83 1.58
N PHE A 96 1.99 -10.14 0.50
CA PHE A 96 1.88 -11.43 -0.19
C PHE A 96 2.20 -12.60 0.73
N LEU A 97 3.35 -12.55 1.42
CA LEU A 97 3.76 -13.60 2.35
C LEU A 97 2.80 -13.74 3.53
N HIS A 98 2.20 -12.65 4.01
CA HIS A 98 1.13 -12.67 5.01
C HIS A 98 -0.07 -13.50 4.52
N THR A 99 -0.50 -13.36 3.26
CA THR A 99 -1.60 -14.18 2.70
C THR A 99 -1.27 -15.67 2.58
N ARG A 100 0.02 -16.02 2.53
CA ARG A 100 0.51 -17.40 2.43
C ARG A 100 0.85 -18.01 3.80
N ALA A 101 0.95 -17.20 4.84
CA ALA A 101 1.36 -17.65 6.16
C ALA A 101 0.30 -18.56 6.80
N THR A 102 0.75 -19.68 7.35
CA THR A 102 -0.10 -20.65 8.06
C THR A 102 0.13 -20.64 9.58
N SER A 103 1.23 -20.04 10.05
CA SER A 103 1.56 -19.92 11.47
C SER A 103 1.16 -18.56 12.04
N LYS A 104 0.84 -18.52 13.34
CA LYS A 104 0.51 -17.27 14.04
C LYS A 104 1.66 -16.26 13.98
N ALA A 105 2.89 -16.72 14.17
CA ALA A 105 4.08 -15.89 14.09
C ALA A 105 4.27 -15.32 12.67
N GLY A 106 4.11 -16.14 11.63
CA GLY A 106 4.20 -15.68 10.24
C GLY A 106 3.14 -14.62 9.91
N LEU A 107 1.89 -14.84 10.34
CA LEU A 107 0.82 -13.84 10.16
C LEU A 107 1.17 -12.51 10.83
N ALA A 108 1.67 -12.55 12.07
CA ALA A 108 2.04 -11.35 12.80
C ALA A 108 3.23 -10.60 12.16
N VAL A 109 4.32 -11.31 11.87
CA VAL A 109 5.56 -10.72 11.31
C VAL A 109 5.29 -10.12 9.94
N TRP A 110 4.70 -10.89 9.02
CA TRP A 110 4.47 -10.40 7.67
C TRP A 110 3.40 -9.30 7.62
N GLY A 111 2.40 -9.37 8.51
CA GLY A 111 1.41 -8.29 8.67
C GLY A 111 2.05 -6.99 9.13
N ALA A 112 2.91 -7.06 10.16
CA ALA A 112 3.63 -5.91 10.70
C ALA A 112 4.60 -5.31 9.68
N LEU A 113 5.42 -6.13 9.01
CA LEU A 113 6.34 -5.67 7.98
C LEU A 113 5.61 -5.04 6.79
N GLY A 114 4.48 -5.63 6.37
CA GLY A 114 3.64 -5.09 5.31
C GLY A 114 3.14 -3.68 5.63
N MET A 115 2.64 -3.50 6.85
CA MET A 115 2.09 -2.24 7.35
C MET A 115 3.18 -1.17 7.56
N VAL A 116 4.30 -1.53 8.19
CA VAL A 116 5.43 -0.61 8.40
C VAL A 116 6.01 -0.17 7.05
N GLY A 117 6.17 -1.10 6.10
CA GLY A 117 6.59 -0.76 4.74
C GLY A 117 5.62 0.21 4.06
N ALA A 118 4.31 -0.01 4.23
CA ALA A 118 3.28 0.87 3.65
C ALA A 118 3.36 2.29 4.22
N LEU A 119 3.49 2.43 5.55
CA LEU A 119 3.59 3.73 6.23
C LEU A 119 4.90 4.46 5.89
N ALA A 120 6.02 3.74 5.85
CA ALA A 120 7.30 4.32 5.47
C ALA A 120 7.27 4.81 4.02
N ALA A 121 6.73 4.01 3.08
CA ALA A 121 6.56 4.40 1.69
C ALA A 121 5.64 5.63 1.54
N LEU A 122 4.57 5.71 2.35
CA LEU A 122 3.68 6.88 2.40
C LEU A 122 4.43 8.12 2.90
N LEU A 123 5.17 8.02 4.00
CA LEU A 123 5.93 9.12 4.58
C LEU A 123 6.97 9.68 3.60
N PHE A 124 7.79 8.81 3.01
CA PHE A 124 8.76 9.23 1.99
C PHE A 124 8.09 9.73 0.72
N GLY A 125 6.87 9.26 0.42
CA GLY A 125 6.03 9.83 -0.63
C GLY A 125 5.68 11.29 -0.36
N VAL A 126 5.21 11.61 0.84
CA VAL A 126 4.90 13.00 1.25
C VAL A 126 6.15 13.88 1.20
N GLN A 127 7.32 13.35 1.57
CA GLN A 127 8.58 14.10 1.52
C GLN A 127 8.98 14.52 0.09
N LEU A 128 8.55 13.77 -0.93
CA LEU A 128 8.91 14.04 -2.33
C LEU A 128 8.03 15.11 -3.00
N GLY A 129 6.96 15.57 -2.35
CA GLY A 129 5.95 16.44 -2.95
C GLY A 129 5.07 15.70 -3.96
#